data_AF-A0A6A4V1F0-F1
#
_entry.id   AF-A0A6A4V1F0-F1
#
_cell.length_a   1.000
_cell.length_b   1.000
_cell.length_c   1.000
_cell.angle_alpha   90.00
_cell.angle_beta   90.00
_cell.angle_gamma   90.00
#
_symmetry.space_group_name_H-M   'P 1'
#
loop_
_entity.id
_entity.type
_entity.pdbx_description
1 polymer ?
#
loop_
_entity_poly.entity_id
_entity_poly.type
_entity_poly.pdbx_seq_one_letter_code
_entity_poly.pdbx_strand_id
1 'polypeptide(L)'
;MMEDSVTGCDQPDCLTCDEDRQCTSCARAIVHGTRQCVSACPGNYRLVHSDIDGYHGLLCRAGRFLDTADMTTEELVVLVAALVGAAICIGVLIGAFLFLRVRRKMDPLTARIEESGTEMTAASDFERIQFLTRLQALRPETQNFLEMLNDTRKKFHGKSSKGGDSKADSKHRAYRSILRDLSRILTLLNRKEEQIRTVPADWQRLLGWAERLLKRYKRQKISKRSTLRNWCNQYH
;
A
#
# COMPACT_ATOMS: atom_id res chain seq x y z
N MET A 1 58.20 -27.18 27.57
CA MET A 1 58.11 -28.64 27.38
C MET A 1 58.08 -28.83 25.89
N MET A 2 59.18 -29.35 25.33
CA MET A 2 59.33 -29.61 23.90
C MET A 2 58.86 -31.04 23.69
N GLU A 3 57.73 -31.21 23.00
CA GLU A 3 57.25 -32.52 22.59
C GLU A 3 58.14 -33.05 21.46
N ASP A 4 58.74 -34.20 21.72
CA ASP A 4 59.60 -34.94 20.81
C ASP A 4 58.82 -35.31 19.55
N SER A 5 59.27 -34.79 18.40
CA SER A 5 58.75 -35.19 17.09
C SER A 5 59.28 -36.59 16.76
N VAL A 6 58.40 -37.59 16.90
CA VAL A 6 58.66 -38.96 16.47
C VAL A 6 58.95 -38.95 14.96
N THR A 7 60.22 -39.08 14.63
CA THR A 7 60.73 -39.12 13.25
C THR A 7 60.50 -40.51 12.69
N GLY A 8 59.32 -40.74 12.12
CA GLY A 8 58.99 -42.04 11.54
C GLY A 8 57.53 -42.19 11.10
N CYS A 9 57.05 -41.27 10.27
CA CYS A 9 55.77 -41.43 9.58
C CYS A 9 55.95 -42.34 8.36
N ASP A 10 55.04 -43.30 8.16
CA ASP A 10 55.10 -44.29 7.06
C ASP A 10 54.77 -43.68 5.67
N GLN A 11 54.70 -42.35 5.58
CA GLN A 11 54.22 -41.61 4.41
C GLN A 11 55.25 -40.56 3.95
N PRO A 12 55.61 -40.52 2.66
CA PRO A 12 56.46 -39.46 2.13
C PRO A 12 55.76 -38.11 2.26
N ASP A 13 56.54 -37.06 2.56
CA ASP A 13 56.11 -35.66 2.78
C ASP A 13 55.39 -35.34 4.11
N CYS A 14 55.33 -36.29 5.04
CA CYS A 14 54.83 -36.05 6.39
C CYS A 14 55.93 -35.51 7.32
N LEU A 15 55.68 -34.37 7.95
CA LEU A 15 56.61 -33.68 8.86
C LEU A 15 56.39 -34.05 10.33
N THR A 16 55.15 -34.33 10.71
CA THR A 16 54.80 -34.65 12.11
C THR A 16 53.67 -35.67 12.13
N CYS A 17 53.79 -36.66 13.01
CA CYS A 17 52.77 -37.67 13.25
C CYS A 17 52.22 -37.59 14.67
N ASP A 18 50.98 -38.03 14.80
CA ASP A 18 50.33 -38.31 16.08
C ASP A 18 50.83 -39.62 16.70
N GLU A 19 50.44 -39.91 17.94
CA GLU A 19 50.76 -41.16 18.64
C GLU A 19 50.27 -42.41 17.85
N ASP A 20 49.18 -42.27 17.10
CA ASP A 20 48.60 -43.29 16.23
C ASP A 20 49.29 -43.46 14.86
N ARG A 21 50.50 -42.88 14.67
CA ARG A 21 51.25 -42.85 13.39
C ARG A 21 50.51 -42.19 12.22
N GLN A 22 49.47 -41.42 12.52
CA GLN A 22 48.74 -40.67 11.53
C GLN A 22 49.42 -39.32 11.30
N CYS A 23 49.59 -38.92 10.04
CA CYS A 23 50.20 -37.63 9.73
C CYS A 23 49.34 -36.46 10.23
N THR A 24 49.94 -35.55 11.00
CA THR A 24 49.29 -34.34 11.53
C THR A 24 49.78 -33.08 10.82
N SER A 25 50.99 -33.09 10.23
CA SER A 25 51.58 -31.96 9.51
C SER A 25 52.27 -32.41 8.23
N CYS A 26 51.97 -31.75 7.11
CA CYS A 26 52.55 -32.02 5.80
C CYS A 26 53.30 -30.79 5.27
N ALA A 27 54.32 -30.99 4.44
CA ALA A 27 55.11 -29.90 3.87
C ALA A 27 54.32 -28.94 2.96
N ARG A 28 53.21 -29.40 2.36
CA ARG A 28 52.36 -28.59 1.47
C ARG A 28 50.91 -28.54 1.91
N ALA A 29 50.17 -29.65 1.82
CA ALA A 29 48.77 -29.69 2.21
C ALA A 29 48.37 -31.10 2.68
N ILE A 30 47.45 -31.17 3.63
CA ILE A 30 46.87 -32.43 4.12
C ILE A 30 45.39 -32.56 3.76
N VAL A 31 44.95 -33.72 3.28
CA VAL A 31 43.53 -33.94 2.94
C VAL A 31 42.72 -34.26 4.19
N HIS A 32 41.67 -33.46 4.45
CA HIS A 32 40.78 -33.66 5.59
C HIS A 32 40.06 -35.01 5.52
N GLY A 33 40.24 -35.85 6.54
CA GLY A 33 39.63 -37.18 6.68
C GLY A 33 40.55 -38.34 6.31
N THR A 34 41.33 -38.23 5.22
CA THR A 34 42.27 -39.29 4.81
C THR A 34 43.68 -39.10 5.38
N ARG A 35 43.99 -37.90 5.92
CA ARG A 35 45.31 -37.52 6.47
C ARG A 35 46.48 -37.75 5.51
N GLN A 36 46.22 -37.77 4.20
CA GLN A 36 47.26 -37.92 3.20
C GLN A 36 47.86 -36.57 2.80
N CYS A 37 49.19 -36.52 2.73
CA CYS A 37 49.92 -35.36 2.20
C CYS A 37 49.80 -35.29 0.68
N VAL A 38 49.39 -34.13 0.17
CA VAL A 38 49.26 -33.86 -1.26
C VAL A 38 49.92 -32.52 -1.61
N SER A 39 50.46 -32.44 -2.82
CA SER A 39 51.09 -31.22 -3.34
C SER A 39 50.07 -30.18 -3.82
N ALA A 40 48.87 -30.61 -4.21
CA ALA A 40 47.75 -29.77 -4.62
C ALA A 40 46.42 -30.42 -4.23
N CYS A 41 45.41 -29.62 -3.87
CA CYS A 41 44.11 -30.15 -3.46
C CYS A 41 43.35 -30.78 -4.65
N PRO A 42 42.71 -31.95 -4.46
CA PRO A 42 41.95 -32.60 -5.51
C PRO A 42 40.65 -31.83 -5.82
N GLY A 43 40.44 -31.52 -7.10
CA GLY A 43 39.18 -31.04 -7.70
C GLY A 43 38.32 -30.10 -6.84
N ASN A 44 37.35 -30.67 -6.13
CA ASN A 44 36.36 -29.95 -5.32
C ASN A 44 36.85 -29.56 -3.92
N TYR A 45 38.12 -29.77 -3.59
CA TYR A 45 38.70 -29.38 -2.30
C TYR A 45 39.38 -28.01 -2.41
N ARG A 46 39.08 -27.14 -1.45
CA ARG A 46 39.73 -25.84 -1.29
C ARG A 46 40.85 -25.92 -0.24
N LEU A 47 41.95 -25.22 -0.51
CA LEU A 47 43.06 -25.06 0.41
C LEU A 47 42.67 -24.02 1.48
N VAL A 48 42.67 -24.41 2.74
CA VAL A 48 42.33 -23.56 3.90
C VAL A 48 43.36 -23.82 5.00
N HIS A 49 43.66 -22.84 5.84
CA HIS A 49 44.50 -23.08 7.02
C HIS A 49 43.77 -23.96 8.04
N SER A 50 44.53 -24.78 8.76
CA SER A 50 44.00 -25.65 9.81
C SER A 50 43.45 -24.87 10.99
N ASP A 51 42.14 -24.97 11.21
CA ASP A 51 41.40 -24.47 12.39
C ASP A 51 40.81 -25.64 13.21
N ILE A 52 41.34 -26.86 12.99
CA ILE A 52 40.86 -28.09 13.60
C ILE A 52 42.00 -28.69 14.41
N ASP A 53 41.74 -29.04 15.67
CA ASP A 53 42.69 -29.70 16.56
C ASP A 53 43.18 -31.03 15.95
N GLY A 54 44.49 -31.26 15.96
CA GLY A 54 45.14 -32.45 15.38
C GLY A 54 45.56 -32.31 13.91
N TYR A 55 45.34 -31.16 13.28
CA TYR A 55 45.90 -30.81 11.97
C TYR A 55 46.73 -29.54 12.09
N HIS A 56 47.94 -29.56 11.54
CA HIS A 56 48.82 -28.40 11.52
C HIS A 56 49.19 -28.02 10.08
N GLY A 57 48.97 -26.75 9.73
CA GLY A 57 49.36 -26.18 8.44
C GLY A 57 48.20 -26.01 7.47
N LEU A 58 48.43 -26.27 6.20
CA LEU A 58 47.42 -26.11 5.14
C LEU A 58 46.63 -27.41 4.98
N LEU A 59 45.30 -27.33 4.99
CA LEU A 59 44.41 -28.46 4.77
C LEU A 59 43.55 -28.28 3.51
N CYS A 60 43.26 -29.40 2.86
CA CYS A 60 42.29 -29.48 1.78
C CYS A 60 40.93 -29.83 2.39
N ARG A 61 39.96 -28.91 2.32
CA ARG A 61 38.57 -29.10 2.78
C ARG A 61 37.64 -29.22 1.58
N ALA A 62 36.74 -30.20 1.60
CA ALA A 62 35.74 -30.34 0.54
C ALA A 62 34.90 -29.06 0.44
N GLY A 63 34.97 -28.39 -0.72
CA GLY A 63 34.16 -27.24 -1.06
C GLY A 63 32.72 -27.69 -1.25
N ARG A 64 31.86 -27.37 -0.29
CA ARG A 64 30.41 -27.47 -0.51
C ARG A 64 30.00 -26.29 -1.38
N PHE A 65 29.31 -26.58 -2.48
CA PHE A 65 28.88 -25.62 -3.52
C PHE A 65 28.02 -24.45 -3.01
N LEU A 66 27.59 -24.46 -1.73
CA LEU A 66 26.78 -23.42 -1.09
C LEU A 66 27.51 -22.63 0.01
N ASP A 67 28.83 -22.84 0.23
CA ASP A 67 29.64 -21.99 1.11
C ASP A 67 30.17 -20.78 0.32
N THR A 68 29.28 -19.88 -0.13
CA THR A 68 29.69 -18.61 -0.77
C THR A 68 30.10 -17.52 0.22
N ALA A 69 30.34 -17.87 1.48
CA ALA A 69 31.07 -17.00 2.40
C ALA A 69 31.65 -17.87 3.50
N ASP A 70 32.94 -17.72 3.81
CA ASP A 70 33.55 -18.20 5.06
C ASP A 70 32.96 -17.39 6.23
N MET A 71 31.67 -17.58 6.47
CA MET A 71 30.95 -16.99 7.59
C MET A 71 30.82 -18.07 8.65
N THR A 72 31.22 -17.71 9.86
CA THR A 72 30.99 -18.55 11.04
C THR A 72 29.48 -18.81 11.18
N THR A 73 29.08 -19.92 11.79
CA THR A 73 27.64 -20.24 11.99
C THR A 73 26.91 -19.12 12.72
N GLU A 74 27.61 -18.40 13.60
CA GLU A 74 27.11 -17.20 14.29
C GLU A 74 26.79 -16.06 13.32
N GLU A 75 27.68 -15.76 12.38
CA GLU A 75 27.46 -14.70 11.38
C GLU A 75 26.31 -15.03 10.43
N LEU A 76 26.16 -16.30 10.05
CA LEU A 76 25.04 -16.76 9.24
C LEU A 76 23.70 -16.56 9.96
N VAL A 77 23.63 -16.89 11.25
CA VAL A 77 22.40 -16.73 12.06
C VAL A 77 22.01 -15.26 12.17
N VAL A 78 22.97 -14.37 12.41
CA VAL A 78 22.73 -12.92 12.48
C VAL A 78 22.21 -12.39 11.15
N LEU A 79 22.80 -12.82 10.03
CA LEU A 79 22.38 -12.40 8.69
C LEU A 79 20.94 -12.85 8.38
N VAL A 80 20.60 -14.10 8.66
CA VAL A 80 19.26 -14.64 8.42
C VAL A 80 18.23 -13.93 9.29
N ALA A 81 18.52 -13.71 10.58
CA ALA A 81 17.64 -12.97 11.48
C ALA A 81 17.39 -11.53 10.98
N ALA A 82 18.43 -10.85 10.49
CA ALA A 82 18.30 -9.51 9.93
C ALA A 82 17.40 -9.48 8.68
N LEU A 83 17.53 -10.45 7.78
CA LEU A 83 16.72 -10.55 6.57
C LEU A 83 15.24 -10.83 6.88
N VAL A 84 14.97 -11.73 7.82
CA VAL A 84 13.59 -12.03 8.24
C VAL A 84 12.97 -10.83 8.94
N GLY A 85 13.71 -10.16 9.83
CA GLY A 85 13.27 -8.94 10.50
C GLY A 85 12.95 -7.82 9.50
N ALA A 86 13.81 -7.61 8.51
CA ALA A 86 13.59 -6.63 7.45
C ALA A 86 12.33 -6.96 6.63
N ALA A 87 12.11 -8.23 6.27
CA ALA A 87 10.93 -8.66 5.54
C ALA A 87 9.63 -8.41 6.33
N ILE A 88 9.62 -8.71 7.63
CA ILE A 88 8.47 -8.43 8.51
C ILE A 88 8.23 -6.92 8.61
N CYS A 89 9.29 -6.13 8.84
CA CYS A 89 9.19 -4.66 8.91
C CYS A 89 8.61 -4.07 7.62
N ILE A 90 9.11 -4.50 6.46
CA ILE A 90 8.60 -4.06 5.16
C ILE A 90 7.14 -4.48 4.98
N GLY A 91 6.78 -5.72 5.36
CA GLY A 91 5.40 -6.20 5.33
C GLY A 91 4.46 -5.33 6.17
N VAL A 92 4.86 -4.96 7.39
CA VAL A 92 4.10 -4.06 8.25
C VAL A 92 4.01 -2.66 7.66
N LEU A 93 5.09 -2.10 7.10
CA LEU A 93 5.08 -0.79 6.47
C LEU A 93 4.20 -0.75 5.21
N ILE A 94 4.24 -1.80 4.38
CA ILE A 94 3.36 -1.94 3.22
C ILE A 94 1.92 -2.13 3.67
N GLY A 95 1.67 -2.99 4.68
CA GLY A 95 0.35 -3.19 5.27
C GLY A 95 -0.22 -1.89 5.81
N ALA A 96 0.56 -1.14 6.60
CA ALA A 96 0.21 0.17 7.11
C ALA A 96 0.00 1.19 5.99
N PHE A 97 0.84 1.20 4.95
CA PHE A 97 0.69 2.10 3.82
C PHE A 97 -0.57 1.80 3.00
N LEU A 98 -0.84 0.52 2.71
CA LEU A 98 -2.05 0.07 2.04
C LEU A 98 -3.28 0.36 2.90
N PHE A 99 -3.21 0.09 4.20
CA PHE A 99 -4.26 0.41 5.16
C PHE A 99 -4.53 1.91 5.21
N LEU A 100 -3.49 2.75 5.29
CA LEU A 100 -3.61 4.21 5.23
C LEU A 100 -4.10 4.68 3.86
N ARG A 101 -3.76 4.01 2.76
CA ARG A 101 -4.23 4.38 1.42
C ARG A 101 -5.69 3.99 1.21
N VAL A 102 -6.10 2.83 1.71
CA VAL A 102 -7.50 2.37 1.73
C VAL A 102 -8.29 3.26 2.68
N ARG A 103 -7.80 3.59 3.87
CA ARG A 103 -8.41 4.56 4.80
C ARG A 103 -8.44 5.98 4.25
N ARG A 104 -7.41 6.47 3.57
CA ARG A 104 -7.46 7.78 2.88
C ARG A 104 -8.47 7.78 1.73
N LYS A 105 -8.76 6.62 1.14
CA LYS A 105 -9.85 6.44 0.16
C LYS A 105 -11.21 6.15 0.83
N MET A 106 -11.24 5.67 2.07
CA MET A 106 -12.42 5.32 2.89
C MET A 106 -12.56 6.21 4.15
N ASP A 107 -12.07 7.45 4.07
CA ASP A 107 -12.26 8.60 5.00
C ASP A 107 -11.45 8.70 6.33
N PRO A 108 -11.18 9.95 6.81
CA PRO A 108 -10.47 10.23 8.07
C PRO A 108 -11.31 10.04 9.35
N LEU A 109 -12.40 9.24 9.36
CA LEU A 109 -13.34 9.25 10.50
C LEU A 109 -13.83 7.88 11.00
N THR A 110 -13.09 6.79 10.79
CA THR A 110 -13.51 5.43 11.20
C THR A 110 -12.54 4.75 12.18
N ALA A 111 -11.59 5.47 12.77
CA ALA A 111 -10.47 4.88 13.50
C ALA A 111 -10.69 4.64 15.01
N ARG A 112 -11.93 4.55 15.52
CA ARG A 112 -12.14 4.36 16.97
C ARG A 112 -13.17 3.33 17.42
N ILE A 113 -13.70 2.48 16.53
CA ILE A 113 -14.73 1.50 16.93
C ILE A 113 -14.43 0.16 16.27
N GLU A 114 -13.38 -0.51 16.73
CA GLU A 114 -13.11 -1.92 16.35
C GLU A 114 -12.98 -2.83 17.59
N GLU A 115 -13.43 -2.38 18.75
CA GLU A 115 -13.72 -3.24 19.89
C GLU A 115 -15.17 -3.04 20.32
N SER A 116 -15.94 -4.12 20.37
CA SER A 116 -17.29 -4.26 20.97
C SER A 116 -18.51 -4.25 20.03
N GLY A 117 -18.74 -5.38 19.35
CA GLY A 117 -19.99 -6.16 19.49
C GLY A 117 -21.37 -5.53 19.18
N THR A 118 -21.50 -4.58 18.24
CA THR A 118 -22.81 -3.98 17.91
C THR A 118 -23.04 -3.87 16.39
N GLU A 119 -23.18 -5.00 15.71
CA GLU A 119 -23.22 -5.05 14.23
C GLU A 119 -24.45 -4.36 13.60
N MET A 120 -25.60 -4.34 14.27
CA MET A 120 -26.83 -3.78 13.69
C MET A 120 -26.95 -2.25 13.79
N THR A 121 -26.35 -1.62 14.81
CA THR A 121 -26.27 -0.15 14.89
C THR A 121 -25.10 0.39 14.08
N ALA A 122 -23.97 -0.35 14.04
CA ALA A 122 -22.78 0.05 13.29
C ALA A 122 -23.05 0.25 11.80
N ALA A 123 -23.90 -0.58 11.17
CA ALA A 123 -24.28 -0.42 9.77
C ALA A 123 -25.08 0.88 9.51
N SER A 124 -26.05 1.19 10.38
CA SER A 124 -26.84 2.43 10.30
C SER A 124 -25.99 3.66 10.59
N ASP A 125 -25.08 3.58 11.55
CA ASP A 125 -24.15 4.66 11.89
C ASP A 125 -23.14 4.91 10.76
N PHE A 126 -22.65 3.84 10.12
CA PHE A 126 -21.79 3.93 8.95
C PHE A 126 -22.49 4.63 7.77
N GLU A 127 -23.75 4.25 7.46
CA GLU A 127 -24.54 4.91 6.41
C GLU A 127 -24.74 6.40 6.70
N ARG A 128 -25.03 6.74 7.97
CA ARG A 128 -25.16 8.12 8.43
C ARG A 128 -23.87 8.92 8.26
N ILE A 129 -22.73 8.36 8.64
CA ILE A 129 -21.42 9.00 8.48
C ILE A 129 -21.15 9.26 7.00
N GLN A 130 -21.36 8.27 6.13
CA GLN A 130 -21.13 8.41 4.69
C GLN A 130 -22.01 9.50 4.07
N PHE A 131 -23.28 9.58 4.47
CA PHE A 131 -24.20 10.62 4.06
C PHE A 131 -23.70 12.02 4.48
N LEU A 132 -23.30 12.18 5.75
CA LEU A 132 -22.83 13.47 6.28
C LEU A 132 -21.53 13.92 5.61
N THR A 133 -20.57 13.02 5.40
CA THR A 133 -19.31 13.33 4.70
C THR A 133 -19.57 13.87 3.29
N ARG A 134 -20.44 13.19 2.51
CA ARG A 134 -20.80 13.67 1.17
C ARG A 134 -21.55 15.00 1.23
N LEU A 135 -22.49 15.15 2.17
CA LEU A 135 -23.23 16.40 2.33
C LEU A 135 -22.28 17.58 2.66
N GLN A 136 -21.27 17.35 3.52
CA GLN A 136 -20.26 18.35 3.88
C GLN A 136 -19.43 18.77 2.67
N ALA A 137 -19.07 17.84 1.79
CA ALA A 137 -18.36 18.16 0.54
C ALA A 137 -19.19 19.04 -0.41
N LEU A 138 -20.53 18.96 -0.36
CA LEU A 138 -21.42 19.79 -1.17
C LEU A 138 -21.75 21.16 -0.53
N ARG A 139 -21.56 21.36 0.78
CA ARG A 139 -21.82 22.65 1.45
C ARG A 139 -21.14 23.87 0.84
N PRO A 140 -19.85 23.85 0.47
CA PRO A 140 -19.22 25.04 -0.15
C PRO A 140 -19.88 25.43 -1.48
N GLU A 141 -20.60 24.50 -2.12
CA GLU A 141 -21.25 24.68 -3.42
C GLU A 141 -22.69 25.19 -3.31
N THR A 142 -23.17 25.49 -2.10
CA THR A 142 -24.55 25.94 -1.83
C THR A 142 -24.96 27.12 -2.72
N GLN A 143 -24.06 28.09 -2.94
CA GLN A 143 -24.33 29.23 -3.82
C GLN A 143 -24.59 28.81 -5.27
N ASN A 144 -23.85 27.83 -5.80
CA ASN A 144 -24.11 27.31 -7.14
C ASN A 144 -25.47 26.61 -7.22
N PHE A 145 -25.90 25.91 -6.17
CA PHE A 145 -27.25 25.32 -6.11
C PHE A 145 -28.36 26.38 -6.05
N LEU A 146 -28.15 27.48 -5.32
CA LEU A 146 -29.08 28.61 -5.30
C LEU A 146 -29.20 29.29 -6.66
N GLU A 147 -28.08 29.54 -7.35
CA GLU A 147 -28.09 30.06 -8.72
C GLU A 147 -28.86 29.11 -9.66
N MET A 148 -28.58 27.80 -9.60
CA MET A 148 -29.28 26.79 -10.41
C MET A 148 -30.79 26.79 -10.17
N LEU A 149 -31.23 26.95 -8.92
CA LEU A 149 -32.65 27.03 -8.58
C LEU A 149 -33.30 28.26 -9.19
N ASN A 150 -32.65 29.43 -9.08
CA ASN A 150 -33.14 30.68 -9.65
C ASN A 150 -33.21 30.63 -11.17
N ASP A 151 -32.18 30.09 -11.83
CA ASP A 151 -32.16 29.86 -13.28
C ASP A 151 -33.28 28.92 -13.73
N THR A 152 -33.55 27.88 -12.95
CA THR A 152 -34.61 26.91 -13.25
C THR A 152 -36.00 27.54 -13.09
N ARG A 153 -36.21 28.35 -12.04
CA ARG A 153 -37.46 29.11 -11.85
C ARG A 153 -37.71 30.11 -12.98
N LYS A 154 -36.68 30.86 -13.42
CA LYS A 154 -36.79 31.78 -14.57
C LYS A 154 -37.18 31.05 -15.85
N LYS A 155 -36.53 29.91 -16.14
CA LYS A 155 -36.86 29.06 -17.31
C LYS A 155 -38.28 28.49 -17.25
N PHE A 156 -38.79 28.26 -16.04
CA PHE A 156 -40.13 27.76 -15.80
C PHE A 156 -41.21 28.83 -16.03
N HIS A 157 -41.07 30.02 -15.42
CA HIS A 157 -42.02 31.13 -15.60
C HIS A 157 -42.07 31.63 -17.05
N GLY A 158 -40.93 31.69 -17.74
CA GLY A 158 -40.88 32.11 -19.15
C GLY A 158 -41.60 31.16 -20.14
N LYS A 159 -41.93 29.93 -19.73
CA LYS A 159 -42.54 28.90 -20.60
C LYS A 159 -43.94 28.49 -20.20
N SER A 160 -44.35 28.71 -18.95
CA SER A 160 -45.69 28.35 -18.46
C SER A 160 -46.81 29.24 -19.01
N SER A 161 -46.47 30.36 -19.66
CA SER A 161 -47.45 31.31 -20.22
C SER A 161 -47.95 30.95 -21.62
N LYS A 162 -47.41 29.90 -22.28
CA LYS A 162 -47.85 29.47 -23.62
C LYS A 162 -48.49 28.09 -23.58
N GLY A 163 -49.81 28.08 -23.34
CA GLY A 163 -50.84 27.13 -23.83
C GLY A 163 -50.58 25.62 -23.85
N GLY A 164 -51.40 24.88 -23.08
CA GLY A 164 -52.34 23.86 -23.59
C GLY A 164 -51.86 22.56 -24.23
N ASP A 165 -50.57 22.35 -24.49
CA ASP A 165 -50.10 21.11 -25.15
C ASP A 165 -49.74 20.00 -24.16
N SER A 166 -50.16 18.76 -24.43
CA SER A 166 -49.77 17.55 -23.67
C SER A 166 -48.24 17.35 -23.56
N LYS A 167 -47.48 17.90 -24.51
CA LYS A 167 -46.01 17.95 -24.50
C LYS A 167 -45.45 19.06 -23.60
N ALA A 168 -46.22 20.11 -23.36
CA ALA A 168 -45.91 21.11 -22.34
C ALA A 168 -46.10 20.50 -20.94
N ASP A 169 -47.10 19.65 -20.74
CA ASP A 169 -47.35 18.97 -19.46
C ASP A 169 -46.22 18.00 -19.06
N SER A 170 -45.68 17.22 -20.00
CA SER A 170 -44.54 16.32 -19.69
C SER A 170 -43.27 17.08 -19.32
N LYS A 171 -42.97 18.18 -20.04
CA LYS A 171 -41.86 19.09 -19.71
C LYS A 171 -42.09 19.74 -18.35
N HIS A 172 -43.31 20.19 -18.08
CA HIS A 172 -43.71 20.79 -16.80
C HIS A 172 -43.49 19.82 -15.64
N ARG A 173 -43.88 18.55 -15.79
CA ARG A 173 -43.62 17.49 -14.79
C ARG A 173 -42.11 17.30 -14.53
N ALA A 174 -41.29 17.26 -15.58
CA ALA A 174 -39.84 17.14 -15.45
C ALA A 174 -39.18 18.36 -14.77
N TYR A 175 -39.66 19.58 -15.05
CA TYR A 175 -39.18 20.77 -14.34
C TYR A 175 -39.54 20.76 -12.86
N ARG A 176 -40.77 20.35 -12.52
CA ARG A 176 -41.19 20.22 -11.12
C ARG A 176 -40.36 19.20 -10.35
N SER A 177 -39.99 18.08 -10.96
CA SER A 177 -39.13 17.10 -10.29
C SER A 177 -37.74 17.68 -10.01
N ILE A 178 -37.14 18.41 -10.96
CA ILE A 178 -35.85 19.08 -10.77
C ILE A 178 -35.91 20.12 -9.64
N LEU A 179 -36.96 20.95 -9.62
CA LEU A 179 -37.16 21.95 -8.57
C LEU A 179 -37.33 21.31 -7.19
N ARG A 180 -38.07 20.20 -7.11
CA ARG A 180 -38.26 19.44 -5.88
C ARG A 180 -36.95 18.84 -5.37
N ASP A 181 -36.15 18.26 -6.25
CA ASP A 181 -34.86 17.66 -5.84
C ASP A 181 -33.86 18.75 -5.44
N LEU A 182 -33.78 19.87 -6.18
CA LEU A 182 -32.97 21.03 -5.79
C LEU A 182 -33.38 21.60 -4.44
N SER A 183 -34.68 21.76 -4.18
CA SER A 183 -35.14 22.27 -2.89
C SER A 183 -34.81 21.31 -1.75
N ARG A 184 -34.99 19.99 -1.95
CA ARG A 184 -34.59 18.97 -0.95
C ARG A 184 -33.10 19.05 -0.64
N ILE A 185 -32.23 19.16 -1.65
CA ILE A 185 -30.79 19.29 -1.44
C ILE A 185 -30.45 20.58 -0.69
N LEU A 186 -31.01 21.72 -1.09
CA LEU A 186 -30.76 23.00 -0.40
C LEU A 186 -31.23 22.97 1.06
N THR A 187 -32.37 22.35 1.34
CA THR A 187 -32.82 22.14 2.72
C THR A 187 -31.85 21.27 3.51
N LEU A 188 -31.31 20.19 2.91
CA LEU A 188 -30.31 19.35 3.57
C LEU A 188 -28.98 20.08 3.79
N LEU A 189 -28.51 20.86 2.81
CA LEU A 189 -27.27 21.63 2.90
C LEU A 189 -27.34 22.73 3.97
N ASN A 190 -28.51 23.37 4.13
CA ASN A 190 -28.73 24.43 5.11
C ASN A 190 -29.01 23.88 6.53
N ARG A 191 -29.22 22.57 6.68
CA ARG A 191 -29.48 21.94 7.97
C ARG A 191 -28.16 21.59 8.68
N LYS A 192 -28.09 21.84 9.98
CA LYS A 192 -26.96 21.41 10.82
C LYS A 192 -26.95 19.89 10.97
N GLU A 193 -25.77 19.29 11.11
CA GLU A 193 -25.59 17.82 11.17
C GLU A 193 -26.36 17.18 12.33
N GLU A 194 -26.35 17.87 13.47
CA GLU A 194 -27.07 17.48 14.70
C GLU A 194 -28.59 17.38 14.49
N GLN A 195 -29.14 18.14 13.54
CA GLN A 195 -30.57 18.19 13.27
C GLN A 195 -31.02 17.12 12.26
N ILE A 196 -30.08 16.49 11.54
CA ILE A 196 -30.40 15.41 10.61
C ILE A 196 -30.39 14.12 11.42
N ARG A 197 -31.49 13.76 12.07
CA ARG A 197 -31.58 12.51 12.88
C ARG A 197 -31.76 11.27 12.02
N THR A 198 -32.46 11.38 10.90
CA THR A 198 -32.74 10.27 9.98
C THR A 198 -32.10 10.53 8.62
N VAL A 199 -31.42 9.52 8.09
CA VAL A 199 -30.88 9.55 6.73
C VAL A 199 -32.02 9.23 5.75
N PRO A 200 -32.26 10.05 4.72
CA PRO A 200 -33.27 9.73 3.71
C PRO A 200 -32.90 8.43 2.97
N ALA A 201 -33.83 7.48 2.79
CA ALA A 201 -33.53 6.22 2.09
C ALA A 201 -33.01 6.40 0.64
N ASP A 202 -33.35 7.52 -0.02
CA ASP A 202 -32.91 7.86 -1.36
C ASP A 202 -31.68 8.78 -1.41
N TRP A 203 -30.95 8.93 -0.29
CA TRP A 203 -29.86 9.90 -0.15
C TRP A 203 -28.74 9.69 -1.18
N GLN A 204 -28.35 8.44 -1.47
CA GLN A 204 -27.29 8.13 -2.43
C GLN A 204 -27.67 8.61 -3.84
N ARG A 205 -28.93 8.38 -4.23
CA ARG A 205 -29.48 8.81 -5.52
C ARG A 205 -29.53 10.33 -5.59
N LEU A 206 -30.02 10.98 -4.52
CA LEU A 206 -30.20 12.42 -4.46
C LEU A 206 -28.85 13.16 -4.50
N LEU A 207 -27.87 12.77 -3.68
CA LEU A 207 -26.54 13.39 -3.66
C LEU A 207 -25.76 13.09 -4.96
N GLY A 208 -25.82 11.84 -5.46
CA GLY A 208 -25.19 11.51 -6.74
C GLY A 208 -25.81 12.29 -7.92
N TRP A 209 -27.12 12.57 -7.88
CA TRP A 209 -27.76 13.47 -8.84
C TRP A 209 -27.26 14.91 -8.69
N ALA A 210 -27.15 15.42 -7.45
CA ALA A 210 -26.67 16.76 -7.15
C ALA A 210 -25.25 17.00 -7.67
N GLU A 211 -24.33 16.06 -7.43
CA GLU A 211 -22.94 16.11 -7.90
C GLU A 211 -22.87 16.15 -9.43
N ARG A 212 -23.62 15.27 -10.11
CA ARG A 212 -23.67 15.24 -11.58
C ARG A 212 -24.24 16.54 -12.14
N LEU A 213 -25.28 17.08 -11.51
CA LEU A 213 -25.89 18.34 -11.90
C LEU A 213 -24.90 19.50 -11.74
N LEU A 214 -24.22 19.59 -10.59
CA LEU A 214 -23.21 20.59 -10.31
C LEU A 214 -22.06 20.53 -11.33
N LYS A 215 -21.56 19.34 -11.63
CA LYS A 215 -20.50 19.14 -12.64
C LYS A 215 -20.93 19.60 -14.03
N ARG A 216 -22.20 19.43 -14.40
CA ARG A 216 -22.76 19.93 -15.67
C ARG A 216 -22.89 21.45 -15.64
N TYR A 217 -23.41 22.02 -14.55
CA TYR A 217 -23.61 23.46 -14.41
C TYR A 217 -22.29 24.23 -14.43
N LYS A 218 -21.26 23.78 -13.70
CA LYS A 218 -19.92 24.39 -13.72
C LYS A 218 -19.32 24.41 -15.13
N ARG A 219 -19.43 23.29 -15.86
CA ARG A 219 -18.99 23.22 -17.27
C ARG A 219 -19.73 24.21 -18.16
N GLN A 220 -21.05 24.35 -17.99
CA GLN A 220 -21.83 25.34 -18.73
C GLN A 220 -21.44 26.79 -18.38
N LYS A 221 -21.18 27.09 -17.10
CA LYS A 221 -20.74 28.43 -16.65
C LYS A 221 -19.38 28.80 -17.25
N ILE A 222 -18.45 27.86 -17.27
CA ILE A 222 -17.13 28.03 -17.92
C ILE A 222 -17.28 28.27 -19.42
N SER A 223 -18.08 27.43 -20.11
CA SER A 223 -18.33 27.55 -21.56
C SER A 223 -18.95 28.89 -21.94
N LYS A 224 -19.96 29.36 -21.20
CA LYS A 224 -20.55 30.70 -21.44
C LYS A 224 -19.53 31.81 -21.25
N ARG A 225 -18.67 31.70 -20.21
CA ARG A 225 -17.63 32.70 -19.92
C ARG A 225 -16.53 32.72 -20.97
N SER A 226 -16.18 31.58 -21.59
CA SER A 226 -15.25 31.56 -22.73
C SER A 226 -15.86 32.19 -23.98
N THR A 227 -17.13 31.90 -24.29
CA THR A 227 -17.80 32.50 -25.45
C THR A 227 -17.90 34.02 -25.34
N LEU A 228 -18.23 34.54 -24.15
CA LEU A 228 -18.29 35.98 -23.91
C LEU A 228 -16.92 36.66 -24.05
N ARG A 229 -15.84 36.02 -23.57
CA ARG A 229 -14.48 36.55 -23.76
C ARG A 229 -14.08 36.62 -25.23
N ASN A 230 -14.40 35.58 -26.01
CA ASN A 230 -14.10 35.57 -27.44
C ASN A 230 -14.88 36.66 -28.18
N TRP A 231 -16.15 36.89 -27.78
CA TRP A 231 -16.95 38.00 -28.31
C TRP A 231 -16.33 39.36 -27.99
N CYS A 232 -15.93 39.63 -26.74
CA CYS A 232 -15.30 40.92 -26.41
C CYS A 232 -14.00 41.17 -27.19
N ASN A 233 -13.18 40.14 -27.43
CA ASN A 233 -11.93 40.28 -28.18
C ASN A 233 -12.13 40.47 -29.69
N GLN A 234 -13.30 40.14 -30.24
CA GLN A 234 -13.59 40.29 -31.66
C GLN A 234 -14.16 41.67 -32.02
N TYR A 235 -14.64 42.42 -31.03
CA TYR A 235 -15.29 43.73 -31.19
C TYR A 235 -14.47 44.88 -30.59
N HIS A 236 -13.16 44.67 -30.40
CA HIS A 236 -12.21 45.66 -29.89
C HIS A 236 -10.93 45.62 -30.70
#